data_AF-A0A6L4A9T3-F1
#
_entry.id   AF-A0A6L4A9T3-F1
#
_cell.length_a   1.000
_cell.length_b   1.000
_cell.length_c   1.000
_cell.angle_alpha   90.00
_cell.angle_beta   90.00
_cell.angle_gamma   90.00
#
_symmetry.space_group_name_H-M   'P 1'
#
loop_
_entity.id
_entity.type
_entity.pdbx_description
1 polymer ?
#
loop_
_entity_poly.entity_id
_entity_poly.type
_entity_poly.pdbx_seq_one_letter_code
_entity_poly.pdbx_strand_id
1 'polypeptide(L)'
;MPATAQQISDFREDIGDVGSPPIFDDDAVNRIYDRAIAAYSDAETYEAEMRVIGIRQLLADAAKRVSYKQNQSSENMSDVFKHLKQLLDLWQGIRDDAASASSGGGAVWGSLRKKPSRSYEVPDS
;
A
#
# COMPACT_ATOMS: atom_id res chain seq x y z
N MET A 1 20.38 9.70 -0.88
CA MET A 1 19.90 10.75 -1.80
C MET A 1 18.49 11.05 -1.37
N PRO A 2 18.10 12.31 -1.15
CA PRO A 2 16.73 12.62 -0.75
C PRO A 2 15.75 12.27 -1.88
N ALA A 3 14.49 12.01 -1.52
CA ALA A 3 13.42 11.86 -2.49
C ALA A 3 13.29 13.13 -3.34
N THR A 4 12.97 12.97 -4.62
CA THR A 4 12.70 14.11 -5.49
C THR A 4 11.37 14.78 -5.10
N ALA A 5 11.20 16.06 -5.46
CA ALA A 5 9.95 16.78 -5.20
C ALA A 5 8.73 16.06 -5.82
N GLN A 6 8.89 15.45 -7.00
CA GLN A 6 7.84 14.67 -7.64
C GLN A 6 7.48 13.43 -6.80
N GLN A 7 8.48 12.66 -6.38
CA GLN A 7 8.25 11.47 -5.52
C GLN A 7 7.58 11.83 -4.19
N ILE A 8 7.90 12.99 -3.61
CA ILE A 8 7.24 13.48 -2.40
C ILE A 8 5.77 13.84 -2.69
N SER A 9 5.49 14.50 -3.81
CA SER A 9 4.13 14.85 -4.23
C SER A 9 3.30 13.60 -4.48
N ASP A 10 3.81 12.66 -5.28
CA ASP A 10 3.13 11.41 -5.63
C ASP A 10 2.84 10.58 -4.36
N PHE A 11 3.83 10.46 -3.46
CA PHE A 11 3.64 9.80 -2.18
C PHE A 11 2.49 10.41 -1.38
N ARG A 12 2.44 11.75 -1.27
CA ARG A 12 1.40 12.46 -0.52
C ARG A 12 0.03 12.24 -1.13
N GLU A 13 -0.08 12.36 -2.45
CA GLU A 13 -1.34 12.12 -3.17
C GLU A 13 -1.82 10.68 -2.96
N ASP A 14 -0.93 9.70 -3.09
CA ASP A 14 -1.27 8.28 -3.02
C ASP A 14 -1.71 7.80 -1.64
N ILE A 15 -1.22 8.44 -0.57
CA ILE A 15 -1.63 8.12 0.81
C ILE A 15 -2.68 9.08 1.37
N GLY A 16 -3.12 10.06 0.58
CA GLY A 16 -4.09 11.08 0.98
C GLY A 16 -3.54 12.13 1.95
N ASP A 17 -2.22 12.31 2.03
CA ASP A 17 -1.56 13.34 2.84
C ASP A 17 -1.45 14.70 2.11
N VAL A 18 -2.56 15.13 1.52
CA VAL A 18 -2.66 16.38 0.73
C VAL A 18 -3.13 17.58 1.58
N GLY A 19 -3.13 17.43 2.90
CA GLY A 19 -3.51 18.49 3.84
C GLY A 19 -2.53 19.67 3.85
N SER A 20 -2.98 20.81 4.37
CA SER A 20 -2.13 21.98 4.59
C SER A 20 -2.19 22.43 6.06
N PRO A 21 -1.14 22.20 6.87
CA PRO A 21 0.08 21.48 6.53
C PRO A 21 -0.14 19.97 6.36
N PRO A 22 0.72 19.27 5.58
CA PRO A 22 0.68 17.81 5.50
C PRO A 22 1.04 17.18 6.86
N ILE A 23 0.60 15.94 7.08
CA ILE A 23 0.93 15.14 8.26
C ILE A 23 2.42 14.79 8.24
N PHE A 24 2.97 14.44 7.08
CA PHE A 24 4.39 14.19 6.90
C PHE A 24 5.08 15.43 6.31
N ASP A 25 6.00 16.01 7.08
CA ASP A 25 6.96 16.98 6.53
C ASP A 25 7.94 16.31 5.56
N ASP A 26 8.61 17.10 4.73
CA ASP A 26 9.54 16.58 3.71
C ASP A 26 10.65 15.72 4.34
N ASP A 27 11.11 16.05 5.55
CA ASP A 27 12.09 15.26 6.29
C ASP A 27 11.56 13.89 6.71
N ALA A 28 10.29 13.79 7.12
CA ALA A 28 9.64 12.52 7.40
C ALA A 28 9.51 11.68 6.14
N VAL A 29 9.11 12.30 5.03
CA VAL A 29 9.02 11.61 3.74
C VAL A 29 10.40 11.10 3.30
N ASN A 30 11.45 11.90 3.45
CA ASN A 30 12.82 11.48 3.17
C ASN A 30 13.27 10.30 4.05
N ARG A 31 12.93 10.29 5.35
CA ARG A 31 13.22 9.13 6.22
C ARG A 31 12.47 7.87 5.80
N ILE A 32 11.25 8.00 5.29
CA ILE A 32 10.47 6.88 4.77
C ILE A 32 11.09 6.36 3.48
N TYR A 33 11.47 7.27 2.58
CA TYR A 33 12.18 6.97 1.34
C TYR A 33 13.49 6.21 1.62
N ASP A 34 14.33 6.72 2.54
CA ASP A 34 15.59 6.09 2.92
C ASP A 34 15.40 4.64 3.44
N ARG A 35 14.32 4.39 4.19
CA ARG A 35 13.98 3.04 4.66
C ARG A 35 13.54 2.12 3.52
N ALA A 36 12.77 2.64 2.57
CA ALA A 36 12.28 1.86 1.45
C ALA A 36 13.43 1.45 0.51
N ILE A 37 14.33 2.38 0.15
CA ILE A 37 15.50 2.08 -0.69
C ILE A 37 16.53 1.18 0.01
N ALA A 38 16.57 1.20 1.35
CA ALA A 38 17.40 0.28 2.13
C ALA A 38 16.84 -1.14 2.13
N ALA A 39 15.52 -1.30 1.97
CA ALA A 39 14.85 -2.60 1.90
C ALA A 39 14.86 -3.19 0.49
N TYR A 40 14.69 -2.35 -0.54
CA TYR A 40 14.59 -2.77 -1.93
C TYR A 40 15.40 -1.85 -2.84
N SER A 41 16.15 -2.43 -3.78
CA SER A 41 16.93 -1.67 -4.77
C SER A 41 16.16 -1.36 -6.05
N ASP A 42 15.09 -2.11 -6.33
CA ASP A 42 14.21 -1.91 -7.48
C ASP A 42 13.25 -0.75 -7.25
N ALA A 43 13.10 0.12 -8.26
CA ALA A 43 12.32 1.35 -8.17
C ALA A 43 10.85 1.11 -7.90
N GLU A 44 10.21 0.23 -8.65
CA GLU A 44 8.80 -0.07 -8.48
C GLU A 44 8.53 -0.64 -7.08
N THR A 45 9.44 -1.51 -6.60
CA THR A 45 9.30 -2.15 -5.29
C THR A 45 9.53 -1.16 -4.14
N TYR A 46 10.59 -0.34 -4.17
CA TYR A 46 10.83 0.62 -3.09
C TYR A 46 9.78 1.74 -3.09
N GLU A 47 9.27 2.16 -4.24
CA GLU A 47 8.21 3.18 -4.30
C GLU A 47 6.90 2.66 -3.71
N ALA A 48 6.56 1.39 -3.95
CA ALA A 48 5.42 0.76 -3.29
C ALA A 48 5.66 0.60 -1.77
N GLU A 49 6.86 0.17 -1.35
CA GLU A 49 7.21 0.03 0.07
C GLU A 49 7.16 1.38 0.81
N MET A 50 7.56 2.48 0.16
CA MET A 50 7.45 3.82 0.71
C MET A 50 6.01 4.12 1.16
N ARG A 51 5.02 3.82 0.31
CA ARG A 51 3.58 4.01 0.59
C ARG A 51 3.10 3.07 1.69
N VAL A 52 3.52 1.81 1.67
CA VAL A 52 3.24 0.83 2.75
C VAL A 52 3.71 1.36 4.11
N ILE A 53 4.93 1.88 4.19
CA ILE A 53 5.48 2.45 5.42
C ILE A 53 4.68 3.68 5.85
N GLY A 54 4.36 4.60 4.93
CA GLY A 54 3.56 5.80 5.20
C GLY A 54 2.18 5.47 5.77
N ILE A 55 1.46 4.56 5.12
CA ILE A 55 0.12 4.13 5.55
C ILE A 55 0.16 3.43 6.91
N ARG A 56 1.18 2.61 7.19
CA ARG A 56 1.38 2.01 8.52
C ARG A 56 1.56 3.06 9.61
N GLN A 57 2.28 4.14 9.32
CA GLN A 57 2.44 5.26 10.25
C GLN A 57 1.13 6.02 10.46
N LEU A 58 0.35 6.27 9.40
CA LEU A 58 -1.00 6.85 9.50
C LEU A 58 -1.94 5.99 10.34
N LEU A 59 -1.95 4.66 10.12
CA LEU A 59 -2.73 3.72 10.93
C LEU A 59 -2.33 3.74 12.40
N ALA A 60 -1.02 3.83 12.70
CA ALA A 60 -0.53 3.92 14.06
C ALA A 60 -0.95 5.24 14.74
N ASP A 61 -0.95 6.36 14.01
CA ASP A 61 -1.45 7.64 14.53
C ASP A 61 -2.97 7.62 14.73
N ALA A 62 -3.72 7.08 13.77
CA ALA A 62 -5.17 6.90 13.88
C ALA A 62 -5.56 6.05 15.10
N ALA A 63 -4.85 4.95 15.35
CA ALA A 63 -5.10 4.09 16.51
C ALA A 63 -4.94 4.83 17.85
N LYS A 64 -3.94 5.72 17.97
CA LYS A 64 -3.76 6.56 19.15
C LYS A 64 -4.91 7.53 19.37
N ARG A 65 -5.42 8.13 18.28
CA ARG A 65 -6.52 9.10 18.33
C ARG A 65 -7.87 8.47 18.67
N VAL A 66 -8.14 7.27 18.16
CA VAL A 66 -9.37 6.49 18.47
C VAL A 66 -9.47 6.22 19.97
N SER A 67 -8.36 5.82 20.59
CA SER A 67 -8.31 5.58 22.05
C SER A 67 -8.71 6.81 22.87
N TYR A 68 -8.47 8.02 22.35
CA TYR A 68 -8.67 9.28 23.07
C TYR A 68 -10.08 9.90 22.92
N LYS A 69 -10.85 9.57 21.86
CA LYS A 69 -12.13 10.24 21.52
C LYS A 69 -13.31 9.25 21.40
N GLN A 70 -13.80 8.73 22.51
CA GLN A 70 -14.80 7.64 22.49
C GLN A 70 -16.27 8.02 22.17
N ASN A 71 -16.70 9.29 22.10
CA ASN A 71 -18.16 9.57 22.16
C ASN A 71 -18.92 10.01 20.90
N GLN A 72 -18.31 10.47 19.81
CA GLN A 72 -19.02 10.75 18.53
C GLN A 72 -18.10 10.72 17.29
N SER A 73 -16.80 10.95 17.48
CA SER A 73 -15.81 10.83 16.39
C SER A 73 -15.40 9.39 16.07
N SER A 74 -15.89 8.41 16.83
CA SER A 74 -15.52 7.00 16.70
C SER A 74 -16.03 6.35 15.42
N GLU A 75 -17.25 6.69 14.97
CA GLU A 75 -17.82 6.15 13.71
C GLU A 75 -17.02 6.65 12.49
N ASN A 76 -16.79 7.96 12.38
CA ASN A 76 -15.99 8.54 11.29
C ASN A 76 -14.52 8.06 11.32
N MET A 77 -13.92 7.88 12.50
CA MET A 77 -12.57 7.30 12.59
C MET A 77 -12.53 5.83 12.18
N SER A 78 -13.60 5.07 12.42
CA SER A 78 -13.71 3.68 11.96
C SER A 78 -13.60 3.60 10.45
N ASP A 79 -14.23 4.53 9.73
CA ASP A 79 -14.22 4.54 8.27
C ASP A 79 -12.87 4.98 7.70
N VAL A 80 -12.22 5.99 8.29
CA VAL A 80 -10.84 6.36 7.95
C VAL A 80 -9.88 5.18 8.17
N PHE A 81 -10.02 4.48 9.30
CA PHE A 81 -9.17 3.33 9.61
C PHE A 81 -9.40 2.16 8.65
N LYS A 82 -10.66 1.88 8.26
CA LYS A 82 -10.98 0.87 7.23
C LYS A 82 -10.37 1.26 5.89
N HIS A 83 -10.49 2.52 5.49
CA HIS A 83 -9.95 3.01 4.22
C HIS A 83 -8.43 2.88 4.18
N LEU A 84 -7.73 3.30 5.25
CA LEU A 84 -6.28 3.13 5.36
C LEU A 84 -5.85 1.65 5.32
N LYS A 85 -6.65 0.72 5.86
CA LYS A 85 -6.37 -0.71 5.72
C LYS A 85 -6.53 -1.20 4.29
N GLN A 86 -7.59 -0.81 3.59
CA GLN A 86 -7.78 -1.16 2.18
C GLN A 86 -6.64 -0.63 1.31
N LEU A 87 -6.21 0.61 1.57
CA LEU A 87 -5.08 1.22 0.89
C LEU A 87 -3.76 0.49 1.21
N LEU A 88 -3.57 0.09 2.46
CA LEU A 88 -2.42 -0.72 2.86
C LEU A 88 -2.38 -2.06 2.11
N ASP A 89 -3.51 -2.75 2.02
CA ASP A 89 -3.61 -4.05 1.33
C ASP A 89 -3.31 -3.90 -0.17
N LEU A 90 -3.82 -2.83 -0.80
CA LEU A 90 -3.53 -2.51 -2.20
C LEU A 90 -2.03 -2.31 -2.44
N TRP A 91 -1.38 -1.45 -1.66
CA TRP A 91 0.04 -1.15 -1.85
C TRP A 91 0.95 -2.31 -1.45
N GLN A 92 0.54 -3.16 -0.50
CA GLN A 92 1.23 -4.42 -0.23
C GLN A 92 1.16 -5.37 -1.43
N GLY A 93 0.00 -5.50 -2.07
CA GLY A 93 -0.15 -6.29 -3.29
C GLY A 93 0.76 -5.79 -4.42
N ILE A 94 0.75 -4.47 -4.70
CA ILE A 94 1.61 -3.86 -5.71
C ILE A 94 3.10 -4.11 -5.41
N ARG A 95 3.52 -3.93 -4.15
CA ARG A 95 4.90 -4.21 -3.74
C ARG A 95 5.27 -5.66 -3.95
N ASP A 96 4.41 -6.60 -3.54
CA ASP A 96 4.69 -8.03 -3.63
C ASP A 96 4.75 -8.50 -5.09
N ASP A 97 3.90 -7.93 -5.96
CA ASP A 97 3.94 -8.15 -7.41
C ASP A 97 5.23 -7.60 -8.03
N ALA A 98 5.64 -6.37 -7.67
CA ALA A 98 6.89 -5.77 -8.13
C ALA A 98 8.14 -6.53 -7.65
N ALA A 99 8.15 -6.97 -6.39
CA ALA A 99 9.22 -7.81 -5.83
C ALA A 99 9.30 -9.17 -6.54
N SER A 100 8.15 -9.74 -6.91
CA SER A 100 8.09 -11.00 -7.66
C SER A 100 8.55 -10.83 -9.10
N ALA A 101 8.21 -9.70 -9.74
CA ALA A 101 8.67 -9.38 -11.09
C ALA A 101 10.18 -9.13 -11.15
N SER A 102 10.75 -8.42 -10.17
CA SER A 102 12.18 -8.11 -10.11
C SER A 102 13.05 -9.34 -9.79
N SER A 103 12.54 -10.30 -9.01
CA SER A 103 13.20 -11.60 -8.77
C SER A 103 12.98 -12.61 -9.90
N GLY A 104 11.99 -12.38 -10.76
CA GLY A 104 11.53 -13.27 -11.82
C GLY A 104 12.03 -12.90 -13.21
N GLY A 105 13.33 -13.10 -13.46
CA GLY A 105 13.82 -13.39 -14.81
C GLY A 105 13.25 -14.73 -15.31
N GLY A 106 11.99 -14.73 -15.74
CA GLY A 106 11.29 -15.88 -16.31
C GLY A 106 10.18 -16.47 -15.42
N ALA A 107 9.01 -16.65 -16.02
CA ALA A 107 7.91 -17.52 -15.57
C ALA A 107 6.91 -17.01 -14.51
N VAL A 108 6.24 -15.86 -14.73
CA VAL A 108 4.91 -15.62 -14.12
C VAL A 108 3.93 -14.98 -15.12
N TRP A 109 3.81 -15.56 -16.32
CA TRP A 109 2.71 -15.26 -17.26
C TRP A 109 1.87 -16.52 -17.55
N GLY A 110 1.78 -17.45 -16.59
CA GLY A 110 1.20 -18.77 -16.80
C GLY A 110 -0.04 -19.13 -15.95
N SER A 111 -0.32 -18.44 -14.84
CA SER A 111 -1.31 -18.94 -13.86
C SER A 111 -2.71 -18.33 -13.98
N LEU A 112 -2.96 -17.35 -14.84
CA LEU A 112 -4.28 -16.70 -14.95
C LEU A 112 -5.26 -17.34 -15.95
N ARG A 113 -4.93 -18.47 -16.58
CA ARG A 113 -5.94 -19.25 -17.32
C ARG A 113 -6.52 -20.34 -16.42
N LYS A 114 -7.39 -19.92 -15.50
CA LYS A 114 -8.32 -20.81 -14.79
C LYS A 114 -9.13 -21.57 -15.85
N LYS A 115 -8.76 -22.82 -16.13
CA LYS A 115 -9.44 -23.70 -17.08
C LYS A 115 -10.86 -23.93 -16.55
N PRO A 116 -11.94 -23.55 -17.26
CA PRO A 116 -13.29 -23.88 -16.82
C PRO A 116 -13.43 -25.40 -16.86
N SER A 117 -13.71 -26.01 -15.71
CA SER A 117 -14.07 -27.42 -15.63
C SER A 117 -15.44 -27.61 -16.29
N ARG A 118 -15.47 -28.21 -17.49
CA ARG A 118 -16.70 -28.76 -18.05
C ARG A 118 -17.11 -29.94 -17.19
N SER A 119 -18.19 -29.81 -16.43
CA SER A 119 -18.95 -30.97 -15.94
C SER A 119 -19.55 -31.66 -17.16
N TYR A 120 -19.19 -32.92 -17.37
CA TYR A 120 -19.85 -33.80 -18.33
C TYR A 120 -21.02 -34.46 -17.57
N GLU A 121 -22.24 -33.99 -17.82
CA GLU A 121 -23.44 -34.72 -17.40
C GLU A 121 -23.59 -35.93 -18.32
N VAL A 122 -23.57 -37.12 -17.71
CA VAL A 122 -23.86 -38.38 -18.39
C VAL A 122 -25.39 -38.47 -18.54
N PRO A 123 -25.95 -38.74 -19.74
CA PRO A 123 -27.38 -38.96 -19.86
C PRO A 123 -27.77 -40.26 -19.13
N ASP A 124 -28.76 -40.18 -18.24
CA ASP A 124 -29.40 -41.37 -17.67
C ASP A 124 -30.00 -42.20 -18.81
N SER A 125 -29.59 -43.48 -18.87
CA SER A 125 -30.14 -44.52 -19.75
C SER A 125 -31.07 -45.43 -18.98
#